data_AF-A0A9P9FZE2-F1
#
_entry.id   AF-A0A9P9FZE2-F1
#
_cell.length_a   1.000
_cell.length_b   1.000
_cell.length_c   1.000
_cell.angle_alpha   90.00
_cell.angle_beta   90.00
_cell.angle_gamma   90.00
#
_symmetry.space_group_name_H-M   'P 1'
#
loop_
_entity.id
_entity.type
_entity.pdbx_description
1 polymer ?
#
loop_
_entity_poly.entity_id
_entity_poly.type
_entity_poly.pdbx_seq_one_letter_code
_entity_poly.pdbx_strand_id
1 'polypeptide(L)'
;MADIQPSPAIAWAAEATANRSTRQRKPHNCYENMEKIKTSVNLHQPGSIGVAKNISLDKRRRRKRRSPLAWRFKRFVLRYTWALPLAVMSIARLLYSLNPTESNPVHRFIFLSYRMEPGVPGERAQYAKGSRDLAFFSFYIVVTTFTREFIMQEILRPFARHAGIAGRGKQARFMEQAYTAIYFAFLTPFGLYVMRHSPVWFFNTIGMYEGFPYRTLTADFKFYYLFQAAYWAQQAIVLVLGLEKPRKDFKELVFHHIVTLALIGLSYRFHFTHIGIAVYVTHDISDLFLATSKVLNYLDSSITVPFYALFMCVWIYMRHYINLRIIYSLFTEFKTVGPYKLNWETEQYKCPLSFGITSTLLIALQALNLVWLYYILRVAYRIVLYNEQKDARSDGEESDVEEENTGEGFAPPDLPVSYPRSVSNKPQPLRRTP
;
A
#
# COMPACT_ATOMS: atom_id res chain seq x y z
N MET A 1 42.68 -52.29 -20.75
CA MET A 1 43.62 -51.49 -21.56
C MET A 1 42.89 -50.22 -21.96
N ALA A 2 43.38 -49.07 -21.47
CA ALA A 2 43.06 -47.67 -21.81
C ALA A 2 41.57 -47.24 -21.73
N ASP A 3 41.16 -46.47 -20.72
CA ASP A 3 41.32 -44.99 -20.58
C ASP A 3 40.49 -44.19 -21.59
N ILE A 4 39.49 -43.45 -21.09
CA ILE A 4 39.39 -41.97 -21.14
C ILE A 4 37.98 -41.52 -20.65
N GLN A 5 38.03 -40.54 -19.74
CA GLN A 5 37.00 -39.87 -18.93
C GLN A 5 35.73 -39.34 -19.64
N PRO A 6 34.58 -39.26 -18.94
CA PRO A 6 33.53 -38.27 -19.21
C PRO A 6 33.54 -37.09 -18.22
N SER A 7 33.30 -35.90 -18.77
CA SER A 7 33.15 -34.57 -18.13
C SER A 7 31.81 -34.43 -17.36
N PRO A 8 31.69 -33.55 -16.35
CA PRO A 8 30.78 -33.74 -15.21
C PRO A 8 29.41 -33.09 -15.40
N ALA A 9 28.37 -33.88 -15.14
CA ALA A 9 27.05 -33.39 -14.78
C ALA A 9 26.60 -34.16 -13.54
N ILE A 10 25.97 -33.44 -12.61
CA ILE A 10 25.21 -33.93 -11.45
C ILE A 10 26.05 -34.23 -10.19
N ALA A 11 26.15 -33.25 -9.30
CA ALA A 11 26.42 -33.47 -7.88
C ALA A 11 25.87 -32.30 -7.05
N TRP A 12 24.63 -32.43 -6.54
CA TRP A 12 24.32 -32.04 -5.15
C TRP A 12 22.93 -32.51 -4.69
N ALA A 13 22.82 -33.82 -4.46
CA ALA A 13 21.84 -34.38 -3.54
C ALA A 13 22.55 -35.37 -2.62
N ALA A 14 22.10 -35.41 -1.37
CA ALA A 14 22.37 -36.42 -0.33
C ALA A 14 23.69 -36.30 0.44
N GLU A 15 23.64 -35.59 1.57
CA GLU A 15 24.33 -36.07 2.78
C GLU A 15 23.57 -35.63 4.05
N ALA A 16 22.45 -36.31 4.28
CA ALA A 16 21.71 -36.26 5.53
C ALA A 16 21.43 -37.70 5.95
N THR A 17 22.40 -38.33 6.60
CA THR A 17 22.19 -39.32 7.69
C THR A 17 23.53 -39.84 8.21
N ALA A 18 23.57 -40.02 9.53
CA ALA A 18 24.58 -40.72 10.34
C ALA A 18 25.87 -39.95 10.70
N ASN A 19 25.91 -39.38 11.91
CA ASN A 19 26.50 -40.14 13.01
C ASN A 19 26.08 -39.63 14.40
N ARG A 20 25.79 -40.58 15.28
CA ARG A 20 25.43 -40.41 16.70
C ARG A 20 26.69 -40.22 17.55
N SER A 21 26.52 -39.42 18.61
CA SER A 21 27.06 -39.57 19.97
C SER A 21 28.57 -39.81 20.18
N THR A 22 29.23 -38.93 20.94
CA THR A 22 29.61 -39.17 22.36
C THR A 22 30.46 -38.02 22.94
N ARG A 23 30.16 -37.65 24.21
CA ARG A 23 31.03 -37.01 25.24
C ARG A 23 31.60 -35.61 24.91
N GLN A 24 31.62 -34.62 25.81
CA GLN A 24 31.95 -34.66 27.24
C GLN A 24 31.61 -33.30 27.91
N ARG A 25 31.31 -33.36 29.23
CA ARG A 25 31.03 -32.24 30.14
C ARG A 25 32.22 -31.27 30.32
N LYS A 26 31.95 -29.97 30.55
CA LYS A 26 32.81 -29.06 31.35
C LYS A 26 31.98 -28.08 32.21
N PRO A 27 32.45 -27.67 33.41
CA PRO A 27 31.63 -26.97 34.41
C PRO A 27 32.04 -25.49 34.69
N HIS A 28 31.05 -24.75 35.22
CA HIS A 28 31.04 -23.72 36.28
C HIS A 28 31.98 -22.49 36.36
N ASN A 29 31.33 -21.40 36.81
CA ASN A 29 31.76 -20.31 37.72
C ASN A 29 32.60 -19.16 37.15
N CYS A 30 32.51 -17.92 37.66
CA CYS A 30 31.55 -17.19 38.49
C CYS A 30 32.00 -15.72 38.40
N TYR A 31 31.07 -14.77 38.35
CA TYR A 31 31.35 -13.35 38.52
C TYR A 31 31.29 -13.02 40.01
N GLU A 32 32.33 -12.43 40.60
CA GLU A 32 32.18 -11.63 41.82
C GLU A 32 33.35 -10.65 42.06
N ASN A 33 32.96 -9.38 42.26
CA ASN A 33 33.53 -8.35 43.15
C ASN A 33 35.04 -8.12 43.26
N MET A 34 35.48 -6.89 42.92
CA MET A 34 36.31 -6.14 43.86
C MET A 34 36.18 -4.61 43.68
N GLU A 35 35.71 -3.98 44.76
CA GLU A 35 35.64 -2.54 44.98
C GLU A 35 36.89 -2.09 45.76
N LYS A 36 37.21 -0.78 45.68
CA LYS A 36 38.10 0.02 46.54
C LYS A 36 39.60 0.00 46.21
N ILE A 37 40.11 1.16 45.81
CA ILE A 37 41.07 1.98 46.59
C ILE A 37 41.01 3.43 46.05
N LYS A 38 40.72 4.38 46.94
CA LYS A 38 40.90 5.84 46.75
C LYS A 38 42.09 6.30 47.61
N THR A 39 42.60 7.48 47.24
CA THR A 39 43.30 8.51 48.04
C THR A 39 44.82 8.44 48.24
N SER A 40 45.57 9.35 47.61
CA SER A 40 46.31 10.45 48.28
C SER A 40 46.99 11.37 47.24
N VAL A 41 46.60 12.65 47.15
CA VAL A 41 47.25 13.88 47.70
C VAL A 41 48.41 14.47 46.86
N ASN A 42 48.02 15.41 46.00
CA ASN A 42 48.51 16.78 45.75
C ASN A 42 49.95 17.29 46.07
N LEU A 43 50.35 18.21 45.16
CA LEU A 43 51.10 19.48 45.32
C LEU A 43 52.64 19.49 45.24
N HIS A 44 53.15 19.94 44.09
CA HIS A 44 54.30 20.86 43.99
C HIS A 44 54.12 21.85 42.82
N GLN A 45 54.29 23.13 43.11
CA GLN A 45 54.59 24.28 42.23
C GLN A 45 55.84 24.97 42.85
N PRO A 46 56.60 25.90 42.20
CA PRO A 46 56.24 26.75 41.05
C PRO A 46 57.36 26.94 39.99
N GLY A 47 57.08 27.66 38.88
CA GLY A 47 58.13 28.37 38.11
C GLY A 47 57.93 28.56 36.60
N SER A 48 57.74 29.82 36.20
CA SER A 48 58.01 30.47 34.89
C SER A 48 56.99 30.41 33.73
N ILE A 49 56.19 31.50 33.66
CA ILE A 49 56.06 32.47 32.56
C ILE A 49 55.93 31.93 31.12
N GLY A 50 54.78 32.18 30.48
CA GLY A 50 54.73 32.34 29.02
C GLY A 50 53.40 32.02 28.33
N VAL A 51 52.54 33.04 28.21
CA VAL A 51 51.68 33.31 27.03
C VAL A 51 50.47 32.38 26.74
N ALA A 52 49.35 33.04 26.39
CA ALA A 52 48.13 32.52 25.75
C ALA A 52 47.00 31.95 26.65
N LYS A 53 46.34 32.84 27.40
CA LYS A 53 44.88 32.72 27.67
C LYS A 53 44.16 33.82 26.90
N ASN A 54 43.60 33.46 25.74
CA ASN A 54 42.38 34.02 25.16
C ASN A 54 42.07 33.35 23.82
N ILE A 55 41.72 32.07 23.85
CA ILE A 55 40.86 31.48 22.82
C ILE A 55 39.70 30.84 23.58
N SER A 56 38.78 31.72 23.98
CA SER A 56 37.44 31.36 24.41
C SER A 56 36.77 30.55 23.30
N LEU A 57 36.39 29.31 23.62
CA LEU A 57 35.06 28.75 23.36
C LEU A 57 34.25 29.39 22.21
N ASP A 58 34.71 29.27 20.97
CA ASP A 58 33.88 29.58 19.79
C ASP A 58 33.72 28.40 18.82
N LYS A 59 33.68 27.19 19.40
CA LYS A 59 33.04 26.03 18.76
C LYS A 59 31.58 25.91 19.21
N ARG A 60 30.86 27.03 19.29
CA ARG A 60 29.40 27.00 19.44
C ARG A 60 28.80 26.79 18.06
N ARG A 61 28.51 25.51 17.76
CA ARG A 61 27.61 25.02 16.69
C ARG A 61 26.87 26.16 15.97
N ARG A 62 27.24 26.46 14.72
CA ARG A 62 26.37 27.16 13.75
C ARG A 62 25.12 26.29 13.49
N ARG A 63 24.18 26.25 14.44
CA ARG A 63 22.80 25.84 14.15
C ARG A 63 22.19 27.02 13.39
N LYS A 64 22.05 26.88 12.06
CA LYS A 64 21.26 27.79 11.22
C LYS A 64 19.97 28.13 11.99
N ARG A 65 19.79 29.38 12.41
CA ARG A 65 18.51 29.91 12.91
C ARG A 65 17.49 29.69 11.79
N ARG A 66 16.75 28.58 11.81
CA ARG A 66 15.65 28.33 10.88
C ARG A 66 14.66 29.49 11.03
N SER A 67 14.26 30.13 9.93
CA SER A 67 13.32 31.24 10.01
C SER A 67 12.05 30.78 10.74
N PRO A 68 11.46 31.62 11.62
CA PRO A 68 10.26 31.25 12.37
C PRO A 68 9.11 30.90 11.43
N LEU A 69 9.07 31.49 10.23
CA LEU A 69 8.08 31.19 9.20
C LEU A 69 8.25 29.78 8.60
N ALA A 70 9.47 29.39 8.21
CA ALA A 70 9.71 28.07 7.62
C ALA A 70 9.43 26.94 8.62
N TRP A 71 9.71 27.18 9.90
CA TRP A 71 9.36 26.23 10.96
C TRP A 71 7.84 26.13 11.17
N ARG A 72 7.11 27.26 11.19
CA ARG A 72 5.64 27.28 11.27
C ARG A 72 5.00 26.57 10.07
N PHE A 73 5.49 26.85 8.85
CA PHE A 73 5.03 26.19 7.64
C PHE A 73 5.28 24.68 7.67
N LYS A 74 6.51 24.26 8.03
CA LYS A 74 6.83 22.83 8.17
C LYS A 74 5.92 22.15 9.21
N ARG A 75 5.65 22.81 10.34
CA ARG A 75 4.76 22.28 11.37
C ARG A 75 3.32 22.18 10.88
N PHE A 76 2.85 23.14 10.07
CA PHE A 76 1.53 23.11 9.47
C PHE A 76 1.37 21.96 8.47
N VAL A 77 2.31 21.80 7.53
CA VAL A 77 2.27 20.73 6.51
C VAL A 77 2.38 19.34 7.14
N LEU A 78 3.20 19.18 8.19
CA LEU A 78 3.29 17.92 8.92
C LEU A 78 2.04 17.62 9.76
N ARG A 79 1.27 18.64 10.14
CA ARG A 79 0.02 18.47 10.89
C ARG A 79 -1.17 18.19 9.97
N TYR A 80 -1.21 18.85 8.82
CA TYR A 80 -2.25 18.74 7.81
C TYR A 80 -1.61 18.22 6.53
N THR A 81 -1.42 16.90 6.46
CA THR A 81 -0.77 16.23 5.32
C THR A 81 -1.56 16.41 4.02
N TRP A 82 -2.88 16.66 4.10
CA TRP A 82 -3.73 16.99 2.95
C TRP A 82 -3.46 18.38 2.35
N ALA A 83 -2.82 19.29 3.08
CA ALA A 83 -2.64 20.68 2.65
C ALA A 83 -1.72 20.82 1.42
N LEU A 84 -0.65 20.03 1.35
CA LEU A 84 0.29 20.11 0.23
C LEU A 84 -0.31 19.57 -1.08
N PRO A 85 -0.93 18.39 -1.11
CA PRO A 85 -1.70 17.93 -2.28
C PRO A 85 -2.80 18.92 -2.70
N LEU A 86 -3.53 19.48 -1.74
CA LEU A 86 -4.56 20.50 -2.03
C LEU A 86 -3.97 21.75 -2.68
N ALA A 87 -2.82 22.25 -2.20
CA ALA A 87 -2.16 23.40 -2.77
C ALA A 87 -1.76 23.13 -4.23
N VAL A 88 -1.18 21.97 -4.53
CA VAL A 88 -0.81 21.58 -5.90
C VAL A 88 -2.04 21.52 -6.80
N MET A 89 -3.13 20.90 -6.34
CA MET A 89 -4.40 20.84 -7.08
C MET A 89 -5.01 22.23 -7.31
N SER A 90 -4.96 23.09 -6.30
CA SER A 90 -5.50 24.45 -6.38
C SER A 90 -4.71 25.31 -7.36
N ILE A 91 -3.38 25.20 -7.36
CA ILE A 91 -2.50 25.88 -8.33
C ILE A 91 -2.82 25.40 -9.75
N ALA A 92 -2.96 24.09 -9.98
CA ALA A 92 -3.30 23.57 -11.29
C ALA A 92 -4.65 24.11 -11.79
N ARG A 93 -5.68 24.13 -10.92
CA ARG A 93 -6.99 24.69 -11.27
C ARG A 93 -6.94 26.19 -11.54
N LEU A 94 -6.18 26.95 -10.75
CA LEU A 94 -5.98 28.38 -10.97
C LEU A 94 -5.31 28.63 -12.32
N LEU A 95 -4.22 27.92 -12.63
CA LEU A 95 -3.53 28.04 -13.92
C LEU A 95 -4.44 27.66 -15.10
N TYR A 96 -5.33 26.69 -14.92
CA TYR A 96 -6.35 26.37 -15.93
C TYR A 96 -7.37 27.50 -16.09
N SER A 97 -7.86 28.10 -15.00
CA SER A 97 -8.85 29.17 -15.04
C SER A 97 -8.37 30.45 -15.74
N LEU A 98 -7.06 30.70 -15.78
CA LEU A 98 -6.47 31.84 -16.51
C LEU A 98 -6.60 31.71 -18.03
N ASN A 99 -6.65 30.48 -18.55
CA ASN A 99 -6.89 30.19 -19.96
C ASN A 99 -7.60 28.83 -20.08
N PRO A 100 -8.94 28.79 -20.01
CA PRO A 100 -9.72 27.55 -19.96
C PRO A 100 -9.92 26.95 -21.36
N THR A 101 -8.82 26.75 -22.08
CA THR A 101 -8.81 26.14 -23.42
C THR A 101 -7.89 24.93 -23.47
N GLU A 102 -8.04 24.09 -24.50
CA GLU A 102 -7.16 22.92 -24.70
C GLU A 102 -5.68 23.30 -24.93
N SER A 103 -5.41 24.57 -25.29
CA SER A 103 -4.06 25.11 -25.46
C SER A 103 -3.28 25.20 -24.14
N ASN A 104 -3.97 25.18 -23.00
CA ASN A 104 -3.36 25.30 -21.70
C ASN A 104 -2.52 24.05 -21.38
N PRO A 105 -1.24 24.18 -20.98
CA PRO A 105 -0.40 23.03 -20.63
C PRO A 105 -0.91 22.23 -19.43
N VAL A 106 -1.80 22.80 -18.61
CA VAL A 106 -2.45 22.14 -17.48
C VAL A 106 -3.67 21.32 -17.91
N HIS A 107 -4.25 21.57 -19.09
CA HIS A 107 -5.42 20.86 -19.60
C HIS A 107 -5.23 19.34 -19.58
N ARG A 108 -4.06 18.86 -20.06
CA ARG A 108 -3.68 17.42 -20.08
C ARG A 108 -3.55 16.75 -18.70
N PHE A 109 -3.45 17.53 -17.63
CA PHE A 109 -3.41 17.00 -16.26
C PHE A 109 -4.83 16.81 -15.70
N ILE A 110 -5.77 17.68 -16.08
CA ILE A 110 -7.14 17.70 -15.54
C ILE A 110 -8.08 16.83 -16.39
N PHE A 111 -7.94 16.89 -17.72
CA PHE A 111 -8.83 16.23 -18.68
C PHE A 111 -8.10 15.14 -19.48
N LEU A 112 -8.88 14.18 -19.99
CA LEU A 112 -8.37 13.11 -20.84
C LEU A 112 -7.77 13.67 -22.14
N SER A 113 -6.60 13.15 -22.51
CA SER A 113 -5.94 13.50 -23.77
C SER A 113 -6.39 12.62 -24.93
N TYR A 114 -6.17 13.08 -26.16
CA TYR A 114 -6.38 12.33 -27.41
C TYR A 114 -7.85 11.98 -27.72
N ARG A 115 -8.75 12.93 -27.52
CA ARG A 115 -10.13 12.82 -27.98
C ARG A 115 -10.15 12.69 -29.51
N MET A 116 -10.92 11.73 -30.03
CA MET A 116 -11.19 11.57 -31.45
C MET A 116 -12.63 11.98 -31.75
N GLU A 117 -12.84 12.51 -32.95
CA GLU A 117 -14.18 12.82 -33.43
C GLU A 117 -14.95 11.51 -33.69
N PRO A 118 -16.22 11.40 -33.28
CA PRO A 118 -17.05 10.25 -33.59
C PRO A 118 -17.16 10.10 -35.12
N GLY A 119 -16.93 8.89 -35.63
CA GLY A 119 -17.09 8.61 -37.06
C GLY A 119 -18.56 8.64 -37.50
N VAL A 120 -19.49 8.39 -36.57
CA VAL A 120 -20.93 8.39 -36.80
C VAL A 120 -21.62 9.32 -35.78
N PRO A 121 -22.58 10.17 -36.22
CA PRO A 121 -23.38 10.97 -35.31
C PRO A 121 -24.12 10.09 -34.28
N GLY A 122 -23.93 10.36 -32.99
CA GLY A 122 -24.56 9.61 -31.89
C GLY A 122 -23.69 8.54 -31.25
N GLU A 123 -22.52 8.23 -31.80
CA GLU A 123 -21.55 7.35 -31.14
C GLU A 123 -20.83 8.04 -29.97
N ARG A 124 -20.44 7.23 -28.96
CA ARG A 124 -19.70 7.73 -27.80
C ARG A 124 -18.31 8.20 -28.24
N ALA A 125 -17.88 9.36 -27.74
CA ALA A 125 -16.54 9.88 -28.01
C ALA A 125 -15.45 8.87 -27.59
N GLN A 126 -14.55 8.58 -28.51
CA GLN A 126 -13.43 7.67 -28.32
C GLN A 126 -12.14 8.44 -28.04
N TYR A 127 -11.25 7.82 -27.28
CA TYR A 127 -9.96 8.39 -26.89
C TYR A 127 -8.84 7.42 -27.24
N ALA A 128 -7.84 7.89 -27.99
CA ALA A 128 -6.62 7.13 -28.23
C ALA A 128 -5.72 7.15 -26.98
N LYS A 129 -4.66 6.34 -26.98
CA LYS A 129 -3.71 6.25 -25.87
C LYS A 129 -2.37 6.85 -26.26
N GLY A 130 -1.70 7.52 -25.33
CA GLY A 130 -0.39 8.11 -25.61
C GLY A 130 0.31 8.68 -24.39
N SER A 131 1.51 9.23 -24.59
CA SER A 131 2.38 9.71 -23.50
C SER A 131 1.79 10.86 -22.68
N ARG A 132 0.88 11.66 -23.26
CA ARG A 132 0.18 12.74 -22.51
C ARG A 132 -0.72 12.18 -21.40
N ASP A 133 -1.10 10.92 -21.46
CA ASP A 133 -1.88 10.26 -20.40
C ASP A 133 -1.06 10.14 -19.10
N LEU A 134 0.28 10.19 -19.19
CA LEU A 134 1.14 10.22 -17.99
C LEU A 134 0.92 11.49 -17.17
N ALA A 135 0.63 12.62 -17.81
CA ALA A 135 0.34 13.87 -17.11
C ALA A 135 -0.96 13.76 -16.30
N PHE A 136 -2.02 13.22 -16.93
CA PHE A 136 -3.27 12.90 -16.26
C PHE A 136 -3.04 11.94 -15.09
N PHE A 137 -2.38 10.80 -15.33
CA PHE A 137 -2.04 9.83 -14.30
C PHE A 137 -1.29 10.47 -13.12
N SER A 138 -0.24 11.26 -13.37
CA SER A 138 0.53 11.92 -12.31
C SER A 138 -0.28 12.94 -11.51
N PHE A 139 -1.17 13.70 -12.16
CA PHE A 139 -2.06 14.61 -11.46
C PHE A 139 -3.03 13.85 -10.55
N TYR A 140 -3.59 12.75 -11.04
CA TYR A 140 -4.55 11.97 -10.28
C TYR A 140 -3.90 11.19 -9.12
N ILE A 141 -2.59 10.92 -9.13
CA ILE A 141 -1.86 10.48 -7.92
C ILE A 141 -1.95 11.55 -6.82
N VAL A 142 -1.83 12.83 -7.18
CA VAL A 142 -1.97 13.94 -6.22
C VAL A 142 -3.41 14.03 -5.73
N VAL A 143 -4.39 13.85 -6.61
CA VAL A 143 -5.82 13.85 -6.26
C VAL A 143 -6.15 12.72 -5.29
N THR A 144 -5.68 11.50 -5.53
CA THR A 144 -5.91 10.35 -4.64
C THR A 144 -5.17 10.54 -3.31
N THR A 145 -3.96 11.11 -3.32
CA THR A 145 -3.22 11.47 -2.09
C THR A 145 -3.98 12.50 -1.25
N PHE A 146 -4.49 13.57 -1.87
CA PHE A 146 -5.33 14.55 -1.19
C PHE A 146 -6.56 13.89 -0.59
N THR A 147 -7.29 13.11 -1.39
CA THR A 147 -8.54 12.47 -1.00
C THR A 147 -8.33 11.54 0.19
N ARG A 148 -7.29 10.71 0.15
CA ARG A 148 -6.89 9.84 1.27
C ARG A 148 -6.65 10.62 2.55
N GLU A 149 -5.72 11.59 2.51
CA GLU A 149 -5.34 12.32 3.71
C GLU A 149 -6.48 13.17 4.29
N PHE A 150 -7.28 13.79 3.41
CA PHE A 150 -8.43 14.60 3.81
C PHE A 150 -9.50 13.74 4.49
N ILE A 151 -9.91 12.64 3.85
CA ILE A 151 -10.93 11.74 4.43
C ILE A 151 -10.43 11.13 5.74
N MET A 152 -9.18 10.66 5.80
CA MET A 152 -8.63 10.07 7.01
C MET A 152 -8.55 11.09 8.17
N GLN A 153 -8.09 12.32 7.93
CA GLN A 153 -7.87 13.30 9.01
C GLN A 153 -9.13 14.05 9.43
N GLU A 154 -9.96 14.46 8.47
CA GLU A 154 -11.09 15.35 8.73
C GLU A 154 -12.40 14.58 8.96
N ILE A 155 -12.55 13.37 8.39
CA ILE A 155 -13.79 12.59 8.48
C ILE A 155 -13.62 11.39 9.41
N LEU A 156 -12.67 10.50 9.09
CA LEU A 156 -12.54 9.21 9.78
C LEU A 156 -11.90 9.33 11.16
N ARG A 157 -10.97 10.27 11.38
CA ARG A 157 -10.34 10.46 12.69
C ARG A 157 -11.35 10.95 13.76
N PRO A 158 -12.20 11.96 13.51
CA PRO A 158 -13.28 12.29 14.44
C PRO A 158 -14.25 11.12 14.65
N PHE A 159 -14.62 10.42 13.58
CA PHE A 159 -15.51 9.26 13.68
C PHE A 159 -14.91 8.14 14.55
N ALA A 160 -13.64 7.79 14.37
CA ALA A 160 -12.95 6.77 15.16
C ALA A 160 -12.93 7.11 16.65
N ARG A 161 -12.78 8.40 17.00
CA ARG A 161 -12.85 8.86 18.40
C ARG A 161 -14.26 8.80 18.95
N HIS A 162 -15.26 9.18 18.15
CA HIS A 162 -16.67 9.11 18.53
C HIS A 162 -17.13 7.67 18.73
N ALA A 163 -16.65 6.74 17.90
CA ALA A 163 -16.89 5.31 18.01
C ALA A 163 -16.14 4.64 19.18
N GLY A 164 -15.35 5.40 19.97
CA GLY A 164 -14.68 4.88 21.16
C GLY A 164 -13.45 4.00 20.89
N ILE A 165 -12.89 4.01 19.67
CA ILE A 165 -11.71 3.20 19.34
C ILE A 165 -10.50 3.73 20.12
N ALA A 166 -10.09 3.00 21.16
CA ALA A 166 -8.94 3.33 21.99
C ALA A 166 -7.61 2.97 21.29
N GLY A 167 -6.57 3.79 21.50
CA GLY A 167 -5.22 3.55 20.96
C GLY A 167 -4.97 4.21 19.61
N ARG A 168 -3.82 4.89 19.48
CA ARG A 168 -3.46 5.61 18.24
C ARG A 168 -3.19 4.64 17.07
N GLY A 169 -2.61 3.47 17.34
CA GLY A 169 -2.35 2.44 16.33
C GLY A 169 -3.64 1.86 15.75
N LYS A 170 -4.55 1.39 16.61
CA LYS A 170 -5.87 0.86 16.20
C LYS A 170 -6.69 1.90 15.45
N GLN A 171 -6.68 3.17 15.89
CA GLN A 171 -7.30 4.27 15.14
C GLN A 171 -6.69 4.43 13.73
N ALA A 172 -5.37 4.36 13.58
CA ALA A 172 -4.72 4.48 12.27
C ALA A 172 -5.15 3.34 11.33
N ARG A 173 -5.12 2.10 11.81
CA ARG A 173 -5.55 0.93 11.02
C ARG A 173 -7.02 0.98 10.64
N PHE A 174 -7.89 1.35 11.58
CA PHE A 174 -9.30 1.58 11.29
C PHE A 174 -9.48 2.60 10.17
N MET A 175 -8.80 3.75 10.24
CA MET A 175 -8.90 4.79 9.20
C MET A 175 -8.38 4.30 7.84
N GLU A 176 -7.28 3.54 7.81
CA GLU A 176 -6.73 2.94 6.58
C GLU A 176 -7.78 2.01 5.90
N GLN A 177 -8.39 1.12 6.68
CA GLN A 177 -9.41 0.19 6.17
C GLN A 177 -10.72 0.91 5.81
N ALA A 178 -11.16 1.86 6.61
CA ALA A 178 -12.37 2.64 6.34
C ALA A 178 -12.23 3.51 5.09
N TYR A 179 -11.08 4.14 4.86
CA TYR A 179 -10.81 4.85 3.61
C TYR A 179 -10.87 3.89 2.41
N THR A 180 -10.24 2.72 2.53
CA THR A 180 -10.24 1.70 1.48
C THR A 180 -11.67 1.23 1.16
N ALA A 181 -12.50 1.00 2.18
CA ALA A 181 -13.91 0.63 2.01
C ALA A 181 -14.71 1.74 1.31
N ILE A 182 -14.54 3.01 1.72
CA ILE A 182 -15.20 4.15 1.08
C ILE A 182 -14.78 4.26 -0.39
N TYR A 183 -13.47 4.16 -0.68
CA TYR A 183 -12.95 4.24 -2.05
C TYR A 183 -13.59 3.17 -2.95
N PHE A 184 -13.55 1.91 -2.55
CA PHE A 184 -14.12 0.83 -3.35
C PHE A 184 -15.66 0.84 -3.37
N ALA A 185 -16.33 1.43 -2.37
CA ALA A 185 -17.78 1.59 -2.42
C ALA A 185 -18.24 2.49 -3.58
N PHE A 186 -17.40 3.45 -4.01
CA PHE A 186 -17.65 4.27 -5.19
C PHE A 186 -17.07 3.68 -6.48
N LEU A 187 -15.83 3.17 -6.43
CA LEU A 187 -15.13 2.71 -7.62
C LEU A 187 -15.65 1.36 -8.14
N THR A 188 -16.08 0.46 -7.27
CA THR A 188 -16.61 -0.85 -7.69
C THR A 188 -17.88 -0.73 -8.55
N PRO A 189 -18.93 0.02 -8.14
CA PRO A 189 -20.08 0.25 -9.01
C PRO A 189 -19.72 0.96 -10.32
N PHE A 190 -18.79 1.91 -10.28
CA PHE A 190 -18.34 2.61 -11.49
C PHE A 190 -17.58 1.67 -12.44
N GLY A 191 -16.72 0.79 -11.92
CA GLY A 191 -16.03 -0.24 -12.70
C GLY A 191 -16.99 -1.23 -13.35
N LEU A 192 -18.02 -1.68 -12.62
CA LEU A 192 -19.11 -2.50 -13.17
C LEU A 192 -19.87 -1.78 -14.27
N TYR A 193 -20.18 -0.49 -14.08
CA TYR A 193 -20.84 0.34 -15.11
C TYR A 193 -19.99 0.44 -16.38
N VAL A 194 -18.69 0.67 -16.26
CA VAL A 194 -17.76 0.72 -17.41
C VAL A 194 -17.68 -0.65 -18.09
N MET A 195 -17.50 -1.73 -17.32
CA MET A 195 -17.40 -3.08 -17.84
C MET A 195 -18.68 -3.52 -18.58
N ARG A 196 -19.85 -3.06 -18.14
CA ARG A 196 -21.15 -3.32 -18.81
C ARG A 196 -21.21 -2.81 -20.24
N HIS A 197 -20.49 -1.74 -20.54
CA HIS A 197 -20.44 -1.16 -21.87
C HIS A 197 -19.29 -1.70 -22.72
N SER A 198 -18.62 -2.76 -22.25
CA SER A 198 -17.53 -3.44 -22.95
C SER A 198 -17.94 -4.88 -23.33
N PRO A 199 -17.28 -5.50 -24.32
CA PRO A 199 -17.54 -6.90 -24.69
C PRO A 199 -17.20 -7.90 -23.56
N VAL A 200 -16.53 -7.45 -22.50
CA VAL A 200 -16.11 -8.24 -21.33
C VAL A 200 -17.19 -8.26 -20.24
N TRP A 201 -18.40 -7.75 -20.51
CA TRP A 201 -19.48 -7.75 -19.52
C TRP A 201 -19.68 -9.14 -18.91
N PHE A 202 -19.82 -9.14 -17.58
CA PHE A 202 -19.93 -10.35 -16.76
C PHE A 202 -18.80 -11.38 -17.00
N PHE A 203 -17.57 -10.87 -17.18
CA PHE A 203 -16.36 -11.67 -17.34
C PHE A 203 -16.38 -12.60 -18.56
N ASN A 204 -16.98 -12.15 -19.67
CA ASN A 204 -16.89 -12.85 -20.95
C ASN A 204 -15.44 -12.85 -21.47
N THR A 205 -14.81 -14.02 -21.53
CA THR A 205 -13.39 -14.18 -21.89
C THR A 205 -13.15 -13.98 -23.39
N ILE A 206 -14.09 -14.37 -24.24
CA ILE A 206 -14.00 -14.17 -25.70
C ILE A 206 -13.87 -12.68 -26.02
N GLY A 207 -14.69 -11.86 -25.35
CA GLY A 207 -14.66 -10.40 -25.46
C GLY A 207 -13.35 -9.76 -24.99
N MET A 208 -12.43 -10.49 -24.35
CA MET A 208 -11.09 -9.96 -24.04
C MET A 208 -10.18 -9.93 -25.27
N TYR A 209 -10.48 -10.72 -26.29
CA TYR A 209 -9.62 -10.93 -27.47
C TYR A 209 -10.31 -10.55 -28.78
N GLU A 210 -11.63 -10.63 -28.83
CA GLU A 210 -12.44 -10.34 -30.02
C GLU A 210 -12.27 -8.88 -30.48
N GLY A 211 -11.78 -8.66 -31.70
CA GLY A 211 -11.54 -7.29 -32.20
C GLY A 211 -10.27 -6.63 -31.64
N PHE A 212 -9.38 -7.36 -30.97
CA PHE A 212 -8.05 -6.87 -30.62
C PHE A 212 -7.26 -6.51 -31.91
N PRO A 213 -6.59 -5.34 -31.99
CA PRO A 213 -6.18 -4.47 -30.88
C PRO A 213 -7.14 -3.34 -30.53
N TYR A 214 -7.39 -3.17 -29.22
CA TYR A 214 -8.19 -2.09 -28.67
C TYR A 214 -7.38 -0.80 -28.52
N ARG A 215 -7.24 -0.08 -29.63
CA ARG A 215 -6.47 1.17 -29.73
C ARG A 215 -7.11 2.34 -28.99
N THR A 216 -8.43 2.33 -28.94
CA THR A 216 -9.24 3.44 -28.48
C THR A 216 -10.15 2.98 -27.34
N LEU A 217 -10.48 3.90 -26.44
CA LEU A 217 -11.33 3.65 -25.29
C LEU A 217 -12.39 4.74 -25.19
N THR A 218 -13.58 4.39 -24.71
CA THR A 218 -14.58 5.40 -24.33
C THR A 218 -14.07 6.24 -23.16
N ALA A 219 -14.59 7.46 -23.02
CA ALA A 219 -14.13 8.41 -22.00
C ALA A 219 -14.17 7.83 -20.58
N ASP A 220 -15.27 7.19 -20.22
CA ASP A 220 -15.51 6.54 -18.94
C ASP A 220 -14.53 5.39 -18.69
N PHE A 221 -14.28 4.54 -19.70
CA PHE A 221 -13.29 3.46 -19.61
C PHE A 221 -11.89 4.02 -19.39
N LYS A 222 -11.46 4.95 -20.24
CA LYS A 222 -10.11 5.53 -20.14
C LYS A 222 -9.90 6.24 -18.80
N PHE A 223 -10.89 7.01 -18.35
CA PHE A 223 -10.86 7.66 -17.04
C PHE A 223 -10.75 6.64 -15.92
N TYR A 224 -11.64 5.64 -15.86
CA TYR A 224 -11.63 4.59 -14.85
C TYR A 224 -10.27 3.90 -14.77
N TYR A 225 -9.73 3.51 -15.92
CA TYR A 225 -8.49 2.77 -16.03
C TYR A 225 -7.29 3.59 -15.53
N LEU A 226 -7.15 4.85 -15.97
CA LEU A 226 -6.06 5.73 -15.55
C LEU A 226 -6.21 6.18 -14.09
N PHE A 227 -7.44 6.39 -13.62
CA PHE A 227 -7.73 6.75 -12.24
C PHE A 227 -7.37 5.60 -11.29
N GLN A 228 -7.75 4.36 -11.61
CA GLN A 228 -7.34 3.18 -10.86
C GLN A 228 -5.82 2.99 -10.88
N ALA A 229 -5.17 3.18 -12.03
CA ALA A 229 -3.72 3.15 -12.10
C ALA A 229 -3.08 4.18 -11.14
N ALA A 230 -3.61 5.41 -11.09
CA ALA A 230 -3.14 6.45 -10.20
C ALA A 230 -3.35 6.11 -8.72
N TYR A 231 -4.48 5.48 -8.36
CA TYR A 231 -4.71 4.98 -7.00
C TYR A 231 -3.70 3.91 -6.59
N TRP A 232 -3.46 2.89 -7.42
CA TRP A 232 -2.51 1.83 -7.11
C TRP A 232 -1.05 2.33 -7.07
N ALA A 233 -0.70 3.30 -7.92
CA ALA A 233 0.59 3.98 -7.85
C ALA A 233 0.71 4.81 -6.56
N GLN A 234 -0.35 5.50 -6.14
CA GLN A 234 -0.39 6.23 -4.88
C GLN A 234 -0.22 5.29 -3.68
N GLN A 235 -0.88 4.13 -3.67
CA GLN A 235 -0.70 3.10 -2.64
C GLN A 235 0.74 2.54 -2.62
N ALA A 236 1.34 2.31 -3.78
CA ALA A 236 2.75 1.91 -3.87
C ALA A 236 3.69 2.97 -3.26
N ILE A 237 3.43 4.26 -3.51
CA ILE A 237 4.21 5.36 -2.93
C ILE A 237 4.09 5.37 -1.40
N VAL A 238 2.88 5.21 -0.87
CA VAL A 238 2.62 5.10 0.58
C VAL A 238 3.42 3.95 1.19
N LEU A 239 3.44 2.81 0.52
CA LEU A 239 4.17 1.62 0.94
C LEU A 239 5.69 1.84 0.93
N VAL A 240 6.24 2.34 -0.18
CA VAL A 240 7.70 2.55 -0.34
C VAL A 240 8.25 3.61 0.60
N LEU A 241 7.47 4.66 0.86
CA LEU A 241 7.85 5.72 1.80
C LEU A 241 7.64 5.34 3.27
N GLY A 242 7.08 4.14 3.55
CA GLY A 242 6.82 3.68 4.92
C GLY A 242 5.85 4.58 5.68
N LEU A 243 4.89 5.20 4.98
CA LEU A 243 3.90 6.09 5.60
C LEU A 243 2.87 5.31 6.42
N GLU A 244 2.71 4.01 6.14
CA GLU A 244 1.95 3.06 6.94
C GLU A 244 2.90 2.12 7.67
N LYS A 245 2.54 1.71 8.89
CA LYS A 245 3.31 0.70 9.65
C LYS A 245 3.31 -0.62 8.84
N PRO A 246 4.47 -1.27 8.62
CA PRO A 246 4.55 -2.54 7.93
C PRO A 246 3.62 -3.58 8.55
N ARG A 247 3.02 -4.41 7.69
CA ARG A 247 2.14 -5.52 8.08
C ARG A 247 2.94 -6.83 8.08
N LYS A 248 2.41 -7.90 8.69
CA LYS A 248 3.03 -9.23 8.69
C LYS A 248 3.27 -9.77 7.26
N ASP A 249 2.42 -9.39 6.31
CA ASP A 249 2.47 -9.76 4.89
C ASP A 249 3.19 -8.69 4.01
N PHE A 250 4.13 -7.91 4.58
CA PHE A 250 4.78 -6.81 3.87
C PHE A 250 5.52 -7.26 2.61
N LYS A 251 6.19 -8.41 2.62
CA LYS A 251 6.95 -8.89 1.46
C LYS A 251 6.03 -9.29 0.30
N GLU A 252 4.95 -9.98 0.63
CA GLU A 252 3.89 -10.38 -0.28
C GLU A 252 3.22 -9.14 -0.87
N LEU A 253 2.94 -8.13 -0.04
CA LEU A 253 2.36 -6.86 -0.45
C LEU A 253 3.29 -6.06 -1.37
N VAL A 254 4.60 -6.05 -1.12
CA VAL A 254 5.59 -5.43 -2.03
C VAL A 254 5.60 -6.15 -3.37
N PHE A 255 5.70 -7.48 -3.36
CA PHE A 255 5.70 -8.27 -4.60
C PHE A 255 4.42 -8.07 -5.40
N HIS A 256 3.27 -8.01 -4.72
CA HIS A 256 1.99 -7.66 -5.31
C HIS A 256 1.99 -6.31 -6.00
N HIS A 257 2.54 -5.26 -5.37
CA HIS A 257 2.60 -3.93 -6.01
C HIS A 257 3.48 -3.94 -7.26
N ILE A 258 4.56 -4.72 -7.28
CA ILE A 258 5.38 -4.90 -8.48
C ILE A 258 4.56 -5.57 -9.59
N VAL A 259 3.90 -6.69 -9.28
CA VAL A 259 3.09 -7.45 -10.26
C VAL A 259 1.92 -6.63 -10.78
N THR A 260 1.18 -5.96 -9.90
CA THR A 260 0.00 -5.18 -10.28
C THR A 260 0.36 -3.95 -11.10
N LEU A 261 1.37 -3.16 -10.71
CA LEU A 261 1.81 -2.03 -11.52
C LEU A 261 2.34 -2.46 -12.89
N ALA A 262 3.02 -3.61 -12.97
CA ALA A 262 3.43 -4.20 -14.23
C ALA A 262 2.22 -4.60 -15.09
N LEU A 263 1.23 -5.30 -14.53
CA LEU A 263 0.00 -5.67 -15.23
C LEU A 263 -0.73 -4.45 -15.77
N ILE A 264 -0.93 -3.43 -14.95
CA ILE A 264 -1.61 -2.18 -15.32
C ILE A 264 -0.87 -1.46 -16.45
N GLY A 265 0.43 -1.23 -16.27
CA GLY A 265 1.26 -0.50 -17.24
C GLY A 265 1.35 -1.21 -18.59
N LEU A 266 1.62 -2.52 -18.57
CA LEU A 266 1.77 -3.32 -19.79
C LEU A 266 0.43 -3.50 -20.52
N SER A 267 -0.66 -3.77 -19.81
CA SER A 267 -1.96 -3.93 -20.45
C SER A 267 -2.50 -2.62 -21.03
N TYR A 268 -2.24 -1.48 -20.41
CA TYR A 268 -2.51 -0.17 -21.02
C TYR A 268 -1.67 0.06 -22.28
N ARG A 269 -0.35 -0.15 -22.18
CA ARG A 269 0.61 0.12 -23.28
C ARG A 269 0.42 -0.80 -24.49
N PHE A 270 0.01 -2.05 -24.28
CA PHE A 270 -0.11 -3.07 -25.33
C PHE A 270 -1.57 -3.48 -25.63
N HIS A 271 -2.55 -2.65 -25.29
CA HIS A 271 -3.97 -2.84 -25.67
C HIS A 271 -4.71 -4.03 -25.02
N PHE A 272 -4.19 -4.60 -23.94
CA PHE A 272 -4.86 -5.66 -23.15
C PHE A 272 -5.78 -5.10 -22.05
N THR A 273 -6.30 -3.89 -22.22
CA THR A 273 -7.14 -3.19 -21.22
C THR A 273 -8.44 -3.93 -20.90
N HIS A 274 -8.94 -4.76 -21.81
CA HIS A 274 -10.11 -5.61 -21.62
C HIS A 274 -9.86 -6.77 -20.63
N ILE A 275 -8.67 -7.36 -20.64
CA ILE A 275 -8.23 -8.26 -19.56
C ILE A 275 -8.07 -7.44 -18.27
N GLY A 276 -7.45 -6.27 -18.37
CA GLY A 276 -7.20 -5.38 -17.24
C GLY A 276 -8.47 -4.95 -16.49
N ILE A 277 -9.56 -4.59 -17.18
CA ILE A 277 -10.80 -4.18 -16.51
C ILE A 277 -11.47 -5.36 -15.79
N ALA A 278 -11.44 -6.57 -16.35
CA ALA A 278 -11.94 -7.76 -15.67
C ALA A 278 -11.15 -8.04 -14.38
N VAL A 279 -9.82 -7.94 -14.45
CA VAL A 279 -8.95 -8.08 -13.27
C VAL A 279 -9.25 -6.97 -12.26
N TYR A 280 -9.32 -5.70 -12.66
CA TYR A 280 -9.69 -4.61 -11.74
C TYR A 280 -11.02 -4.88 -11.03
N VAL A 281 -12.09 -5.17 -11.77
CA VAL A 281 -13.43 -5.36 -11.18
C VAL A 281 -13.46 -6.52 -10.19
N THR A 282 -12.82 -7.66 -10.50
CA THR A 282 -12.73 -8.76 -9.52
C THR A 282 -12.00 -8.33 -8.24
N HIS A 283 -10.92 -7.55 -8.39
CA HIS A 283 -10.11 -7.09 -7.27
C HIS A 283 -10.90 -6.10 -6.40
N ASP A 284 -11.48 -5.08 -7.03
CA ASP A 284 -12.21 -4.01 -6.36
C ASP A 284 -13.44 -4.53 -5.59
N ILE A 285 -14.17 -5.49 -6.16
CA ILE A 285 -15.27 -6.15 -5.45
C ILE A 285 -14.74 -6.84 -4.21
N SER A 286 -13.76 -7.73 -4.33
CA SER A 286 -13.24 -8.47 -3.16
C SER A 286 -12.63 -7.56 -2.09
N ASP A 287 -11.97 -6.48 -2.49
CA ASP A 287 -11.30 -5.56 -1.56
C ASP A 287 -12.32 -4.69 -0.81
N LEU A 288 -13.46 -4.34 -1.43
CA LEU A 288 -14.59 -3.71 -0.74
C LEU A 288 -15.07 -4.58 0.43
N PHE A 289 -15.30 -5.88 0.19
CA PHE A 289 -15.75 -6.80 1.23
C PHE A 289 -14.65 -7.04 2.28
N LEU A 290 -13.39 -7.15 1.89
CA LEU A 290 -12.27 -7.29 2.82
C LEU A 290 -12.17 -6.07 3.75
N ALA A 291 -12.11 -4.87 3.18
CA ALA A 291 -11.98 -3.63 3.94
C ALA A 291 -13.19 -3.43 4.87
N THR A 292 -14.40 -3.70 4.38
CA THR A 292 -15.62 -3.58 5.20
C THR A 292 -15.64 -4.59 6.35
N SER A 293 -15.19 -5.83 6.13
CA SER A 293 -15.13 -6.83 7.22
C SER A 293 -14.17 -6.40 8.33
N LYS A 294 -13.03 -5.79 7.98
CA LYS A 294 -12.10 -5.22 8.96
C LYS A 294 -12.68 -4.01 9.69
N VAL A 295 -13.37 -3.10 8.98
CA VAL A 295 -14.05 -1.95 9.59
C VAL A 295 -15.09 -2.41 10.62
N LEU A 296 -15.92 -3.40 10.28
CA LEU A 296 -16.89 -3.99 11.21
C LEU A 296 -16.23 -4.59 12.44
N ASN A 297 -15.09 -5.27 12.26
CA ASN A 297 -14.30 -5.82 13.36
C ASN A 297 -13.77 -4.72 14.28
N TYR A 298 -13.24 -3.61 13.75
CA TYR A 298 -12.77 -2.49 14.56
C TYR A 298 -13.87 -1.77 15.34
N LEU A 299 -15.11 -1.82 14.83
CA LEU A 299 -16.29 -1.24 15.48
C LEU A 299 -16.99 -2.23 16.43
N ASP A 300 -16.42 -3.42 16.63
CA ASP A 300 -16.98 -4.49 17.46
C ASP A 300 -18.45 -4.83 17.11
N SER A 301 -18.78 -4.78 15.81
CA SER A 301 -20.14 -5.01 15.33
C SER A 301 -20.59 -6.46 15.48
N SER A 302 -21.87 -6.70 15.78
CA SER A 302 -22.46 -8.03 15.92
C SER A 302 -22.49 -8.82 14.60
N ILE A 303 -22.49 -8.13 13.45
CA ILE A 303 -22.53 -8.76 12.12
C ILE A 303 -21.14 -9.09 11.57
N THR A 304 -20.07 -8.90 12.34
CA THR A 304 -18.69 -9.11 11.87
C THR A 304 -18.46 -10.53 11.34
N VAL A 305 -18.87 -11.56 12.08
CA VAL A 305 -18.70 -12.97 11.68
C VAL A 305 -19.49 -13.33 10.42
N PRO A 306 -20.82 -13.10 10.33
CA PRO A 306 -21.56 -13.40 9.10
C PRO A 306 -21.05 -12.59 7.90
N PHE A 307 -20.63 -11.35 8.11
CA PHE A 307 -20.04 -10.54 7.03
C PHE A 307 -18.65 -11.05 6.60
N TYR A 308 -17.82 -11.53 7.54
CA TYR A 308 -16.54 -12.17 7.22
C TYR A 308 -16.73 -13.44 6.40
N ALA A 309 -17.76 -14.25 6.70
CA ALA A 309 -18.11 -15.42 5.90
C ALA A 309 -18.54 -15.03 4.48
N LEU A 310 -19.37 -13.98 4.34
CA LEU A 310 -19.75 -13.42 3.04
C LEU A 310 -18.52 -12.95 2.25
N PHE A 311 -17.63 -12.20 2.90
CA PHE A 311 -16.36 -11.76 2.34
C PHE A 311 -15.55 -12.94 1.80
N MET A 312 -15.42 -14.03 2.56
CA MET A 312 -14.68 -15.22 2.14
C MET A 312 -15.29 -15.86 0.88
N CYS A 313 -16.62 -15.98 0.81
CA CYS A 313 -17.30 -16.47 -0.39
C CYS A 313 -17.03 -15.58 -1.61
N VAL A 314 -17.14 -14.26 -1.44
CA VAL A 314 -16.85 -13.27 -2.50
C VAL A 314 -15.38 -13.35 -2.94
N TRP A 315 -14.45 -13.47 -1.99
CA TRP A 315 -13.02 -13.62 -2.28
C TRP A 315 -12.76 -14.87 -3.13
N ILE A 316 -13.30 -16.02 -2.73
CA ILE A 316 -13.09 -17.28 -3.47
C ILE A 316 -13.63 -17.16 -4.90
N TYR A 317 -14.83 -16.62 -5.05
CA TYR A 317 -15.44 -16.48 -6.36
C TYR A 317 -14.68 -15.48 -7.25
N MET A 318 -14.43 -14.25 -6.76
CA MET A 318 -13.83 -13.19 -7.54
C MET A 318 -12.34 -13.44 -7.80
N ARG A 319 -11.58 -13.81 -6.77
CA ARG A 319 -10.11 -13.91 -6.85
C ARG A 319 -9.59 -15.27 -7.28
N HIS A 320 -10.39 -16.33 -7.19
CA HIS A 320 -9.99 -17.65 -7.67
C HIS A 320 -10.83 -18.13 -8.83
N TYR A 321 -12.14 -18.28 -8.69
CA TYR A 321 -12.95 -18.85 -9.78
C TYR A 321 -12.88 -18.00 -11.06
N ILE A 322 -13.15 -16.69 -10.97
CA ILE A 322 -13.08 -15.80 -12.14
C ILE A 322 -11.65 -15.63 -12.63
N ASN A 323 -10.67 -15.42 -11.74
CA ASN A 323 -9.29 -15.24 -12.16
C ASN A 323 -8.70 -16.49 -12.84
N LEU A 324 -9.04 -17.71 -12.35
CA LEU A 324 -8.67 -18.95 -13.02
C LEU A 324 -9.36 -19.10 -14.38
N ARG A 325 -10.59 -18.62 -14.56
CA ARG A 325 -11.22 -18.54 -15.89
C ARG A 325 -10.47 -17.60 -16.82
N ILE A 326 -10.03 -16.43 -16.34
CA ILE A 326 -9.20 -15.49 -17.12
C ILE A 326 -7.90 -16.18 -17.54
N ILE A 327 -7.20 -16.81 -16.60
CA ILE A 327 -5.95 -17.53 -16.88
C ILE A 327 -6.19 -18.67 -17.88
N TYR A 328 -7.23 -19.47 -17.68
CA TYR A 328 -7.60 -20.57 -18.59
C TYR A 328 -7.83 -20.05 -20.02
N SER A 329 -8.53 -18.92 -20.16
CA SER A 329 -8.75 -18.29 -21.48
C SER A 329 -7.46 -17.86 -22.18
N LEU A 330 -6.38 -17.58 -21.43
CA LEU A 330 -5.08 -17.30 -22.06
C LEU A 330 -4.54 -18.54 -22.79
N PHE A 331 -4.74 -19.72 -22.22
CA PHE A 331 -4.23 -20.97 -22.79
C PHE A 331 -5.13 -21.52 -23.91
N THR A 332 -6.42 -21.20 -23.92
CA THR A 332 -7.40 -21.72 -24.90
C THR A 332 -7.79 -20.72 -25.99
N GLU A 333 -8.03 -19.46 -25.63
CA GLU A 333 -8.65 -18.45 -26.49
C GLU A 333 -7.65 -17.41 -27.03
N PHE A 334 -6.56 -17.12 -26.30
CA PHE A 334 -5.61 -16.06 -26.68
C PHE A 334 -5.04 -16.24 -28.09
N LYS A 335 -4.71 -17.48 -28.47
CA LYS A 335 -4.14 -17.80 -29.79
C LYS A 335 -5.20 -17.98 -30.88
N THR A 336 -6.41 -18.37 -30.50
CA THR A 336 -7.45 -18.84 -31.43
C THR A 336 -8.44 -17.74 -31.79
N VAL A 337 -8.73 -16.80 -30.88
CA VAL A 337 -9.69 -15.70 -31.10
C VAL A 337 -8.97 -14.49 -31.69
N GLY A 338 -9.11 -14.28 -32.99
CA GLY A 338 -8.52 -13.15 -33.71
C GLY A 338 -7.04 -13.33 -34.08
N PRO A 339 -6.41 -12.35 -34.75
CA PRO A 339 -5.05 -12.51 -35.28
C PRO A 339 -4.00 -12.74 -34.19
N TYR A 340 -3.13 -13.72 -34.39
CA TYR A 340 -2.01 -14.06 -33.51
C TYR A 340 -0.68 -13.91 -34.25
N LYS A 341 -0.33 -12.67 -34.56
CA LYS A 341 0.92 -12.33 -35.26
C LYS A 341 1.34 -10.92 -34.87
N LEU A 342 2.58 -10.76 -34.41
CA LEU A 342 3.14 -9.45 -34.08
C LEU A 342 3.19 -8.57 -35.33
N ASN A 343 2.57 -7.40 -35.26
CA ASN A 343 2.68 -6.36 -36.28
C ASN A 343 2.70 -4.98 -35.60
N TRP A 344 3.81 -4.25 -35.79
CA TRP A 344 4.02 -2.93 -35.18
C TRP A 344 3.20 -1.82 -35.85
N GLU A 345 2.94 -1.92 -37.15
CA GLU A 345 2.15 -0.93 -37.90
C GLU A 345 0.67 -0.97 -37.52
N THR A 346 0.13 -2.18 -37.38
CA THR A 346 -1.25 -2.39 -36.92
C THR A 346 -1.37 -2.45 -35.40
N GLU A 347 -0.28 -2.21 -34.66
CA GLU A 347 -0.19 -2.32 -33.19
C GLU A 347 -0.80 -3.63 -32.65
N GLN A 348 -0.71 -4.68 -33.46
CA GLN A 348 -1.14 -6.02 -33.11
C GLN A 348 -0.05 -6.66 -32.26
N TYR A 349 -0.24 -6.64 -30.95
CA TYR A 349 0.73 -7.16 -29.99
C TYR A 349 0.43 -8.59 -29.52
N LYS A 350 -0.62 -9.25 -30.01
CA LYS A 350 -0.87 -10.66 -29.72
C LYS A 350 0.19 -11.55 -30.39
N CYS A 351 1.09 -12.07 -29.58
CA CYS A 351 2.21 -12.90 -29.99
C CYS A 351 2.72 -13.78 -28.81
N PRO A 352 3.64 -14.74 -29.06
CA PRO A 352 4.18 -15.60 -28.01
C PRO A 352 4.79 -14.84 -26.82
N LEU A 353 5.43 -13.70 -27.08
CA LEU A 353 6.00 -12.86 -26.03
C LEU A 353 4.92 -12.26 -25.13
N SER A 354 3.88 -11.64 -25.71
CA SER A 354 2.76 -11.08 -24.96
C SER A 354 2.00 -12.15 -24.16
N PHE A 355 1.84 -13.34 -24.73
CA PHE A 355 1.24 -14.49 -24.06
C PHE A 355 2.06 -14.91 -22.84
N GLY A 356 3.39 -15.06 -22.99
CA GLY A 356 4.29 -15.42 -21.90
C GLY A 356 4.23 -14.40 -20.76
N ILE A 357 4.42 -13.11 -21.07
CA ILE A 357 4.42 -12.04 -20.06
C ILE A 357 3.07 -11.98 -19.34
N THR A 358 1.96 -11.94 -20.08
CA THR A 358 0.61 -11.81 -19.50
C THR A 358 0.26 -13.02 -18.63
N SER A 359 0.57 -14.23 -19.09
CA SER A 359 0.31 -15.45 -18.34
C SER A 359 1.16 -15.53 -17.07
N THR A 360 2.47 -15.21 -17.16
CA THR A 360 3.36 -15.21 -15.99
C THR A 360 2.89 -14.22 -14.93
N LEU A 361 2.53 -12.99 -15.31
CA LEU A 361 2.07 -11.98 -14.35
C LEU A 361 0.72 -12.36 -13.71
N LEU A 362 -0.23 -12.90 -14.48
CA LEU A 362 -1.52 -13.33 -13.93
C LEU A 362 -1.42 -14.58 -13.06
N ILE A 363 -0.53 -15.52 -13.40
CA ILE A 363 -0.23 -16.67 -12.54
C ILE A 363 0.46 -16.22 -11.24
N ALA A 364 1.39 -15.26 -11.32
CA ALA A 364 2.02 -14.68 -10.12
C ALA A 364 0.98 -13.99 -9.22
N LEU A 365 0.04 -13.25 -9.82
CA LEU A 365 -1.08 -12.64 -9.10
C LEU A 365 -1.99 -13.70 -8.46
N GLN A 366 -2.27 -14.80 -9.17
CA GLN A 366 -3.05 -15.91 -8.63
C GLN A 366 -2.35 -16.62 -7.47
N ALA A 367 -1.03 -16.80 -7.54
CA ALA A 367 -0.25 -17.39 -6.47
C ALA A 367 -0.31 -16.53 -5.19
N LEU A 368 -0.18 -15.20 -5.34
CA LEU A 368 -0.38 -14.26 -4.24
C LEU A 368 -1.80 -14.36 -3.64
N ASN A 369 -2.83 -14.43 -4.49
CA ASN A 369 -4.21 -14.62 -4.03
C ASN A 369 -4.38 -15.89 -3.19
N LEU A 370 -3.67 -16.98 -3.52
CA LEU A 370 -3.70 -18.23 -2.74
C LEU A 370 -3.02 -18.07 -1.37
N VAL A 371 -1.93 -17.30 -1.28
CA VAL A 371 -1.28 -16.98 0.00
C VAL A 371 -2.25 -16.23 0.92
N TRP A 372 -2.95 -15.22 0.41
CA TRP A 372 -3.94 -14.52 1.22
C TRP A 372 -5.18 -15.37 1.53
N LEU A 373 -5.61 -16.26 0.62
CA LEU A 373 -6.66 -17.22 0.94
C LEU A 373 -6.27 -18.10 2.13
N TYR A 374 -5.02 -18.55 2.20
CA TYR A 374 -4.52 -19.29 3.36
C TYR A 374 -4.67 -18.47 4.66
N TYR A 375 -4.32 -17.18 4.66
CA TYR A 375 -4.54 -16.33 5.83
C TYR A 375 -6.02 -16.14 6.18
N ILE A 376 -6.89 -15.97 5.18
CA ILE A 376 -8.34 -15.82 5.37
C ILE A 376 -8.92 -17.08 6.02
N LEU A 377 -8.55 -18.26 5.50
CA LEU A 377 -8.99 -19.55 6.03
C LEU A 377 -8.43 -19.81 7.43
N ARG A 378 -7.18 -19.42 7.70
CA ARG A 378 -6.57 -19.52 9.02
C ARG A 378 -7.34 -18.71 10.07
N VAL A 379 -7.75 -17.49 9.73
CA VAL A 379 -8.59 -16.66 10.61
C VAL A 379 -9.98 -17.27 10.78
N ALA A 380 -10.60 -17.77 9.70
CA ALA A 380 -11.90 -18.45 9.76
C ALA A 380 -11.87 -19.68 10.68
N TYR A 381 -10.84 -20.51 10.55
CA TYR A 381 -10.61 -21.69 11.39
C TYR A 381 -10.48 -21.31 12.87
N ARG A 382 -9.77 -20.22 13.18
CA ARG A 382 -9.65 -19.71 14.55
C ARG A 382 -11.01 -19.29 15.12
N ILE A 383 -11.82 -18.57 14.34
CA ILE A 383 -13.16 -18.12 14.76
C ILE A 383 -14.07 -19.33 15.10
N VAL A 384 -14.03 -20.39 14.27
CA VAL A 384 -14.90 -21.56 14.43
C VAL A 384 -14.48 -22.44 15.60
N LEU A 385 -13.19 -22.72 15.75
CA LEU A 385 -12.73 -23.68 16.77
C LEU A 385 -12.65 -23.11 18.18
N TYR A 386 -12.16 -21.90 18.33
CA TYR A 386 -11.90 -21.36 19.66
C TYR A 386 -13.13 -20.66 20.25
N ASN A 387 -14.19 -20.44 19.45
CA ASN A 387 -15.40 -19.69 19.86
C ASN A 387 -15.07 -18.36 20.55
N GLU A 388 -13.85 -17.85 20.32
CA GLU A 388 -13.24 -16.71 20.98
C GLU A 388 -13.66 -15.46 20.22
N GLN A 389 -14.95 -15.16 20.28
CA GLN A 389 -15.42 -13.83 19.87
C GLN A 389 -14.78 -12.72 20.72
N LYS A 390 -14.13 -13.02 21.85
CA LYS A 390 -13.42 -12.03 22.68
C LYS A 390 -11.92 -12.00 22.43
N ASP A 391 -11.28 -13.14 22.19
CA ASP A 391 -9.82 -13.23 22.01
C ASP A 391 -9.40 -13.01 20.55
N ALA A 392 -10.15 -13.50 19.54
CA ALA A 392 -9.92 -13.10 18.14
C ALA A 392 -10.17 -11.59 17.91
N ARG A 393 -10.87 -10.92 18.83
CA ARG A 393 -11.11 -9.46 18.85
C ARG A 393 -9.94 -8.66 19.44
N SER A 394 -9.13 -9.22 20.35
CA SER A 394 -7.90 -8.56 20.83
C SER A 394 -6.65 -9.08 20.11
N ASP A 395 -6.53 -10.39 19.88
CA ASP A 395 -5.33 -11.10 19.45
C ASP A 395 -5.01 -11.07 17.94
N GLY A 396 -6.01 -10.71 17.13
CA GLY A 396 -5.78 -10.35 15.72
C GLY A 396 -4.84 -9.14 15.57
N GLU A 397 -4.71 -8.33 16.62
CA GLU A 397 -3.76 -7.23 16.74
C GLU A 397 -2.89 -7.27 18.01
N GLU A 398 -3.22 -7.97 19.09
CA GLU A 398 -2.33 -8.12 20.26
C GLU A 398 -1.04 -8.85 19.84
N SER A 399 -1.09 -9.84 18.95
CA SER A 399 0.14 -10.36 18.33
C SER A 399 0.88 -9.39 17.38
N ASP A 400 0.31 -8.24 17.01
CA ASP A 400 0.95 -7.14 16.25
C ASP A 400 1.30 -5.90 17.13
N VAL A 401 0.79 -5.88 18.37
CA VAL A 401 0.82 -4.79 19.37
C VAL A 401 1.64 -5.19 20.61
N GLU A 402 1.69 -6.45 21.01
CA GLU A 402 2.44 -6.93 22.18
C GLU A 402 3.94 -7.05 21.91
N GLU A 403 4.34 -7.35 20.66
CA GLU A 403 5.72 -7.15 20.21
C GLU A 403 6.07 -5.64 20.02
N GLU A 404 5.11 -4.69 20.12
CA GLU A 404 5.39 -3.24 20.02
C GLU A 404 6.17 -2.66 21.20
N ASN A 405 6.28 -3.35 22.34
CA ASN A 405 6.92 -2.76 23.53
C ASN A 405 8.37 -3.22 23.77
N THR A 406 8.88 -4.17 22.97
CA THR A 406 10.24 -4.74 23.15
C THR A 406 11.23 -4.38 22.04
N GLY A 407 10.78 -3.71 20.98
CA GLY A 407 11.66 -3.19 19.92
C GLY A 407 12.05 -1.73 20.16
N GLU A 408 13.29 -1.47 20.56
CA GLU A 408 13.86 -0.13 20.61
C GLU A 408 13.85 0.52 19.21
N GLY A 409 12.86 1.36 18.95
CA GLY A 409 12.67 2.08 17.69
C GLY A 409 12.34 3.55 17.93
N PHE A 410 13.37 4.39 17.82
CA PHE A 410 13.37 5.85 17.59
C PHE A 410 12.06 6.61 17.89
N ALA A 411 11.96 7.12 19.12
CA ALA A 411 10.96 8.11 19.48
C ALA A 411 11.14 9.40 18.64
N PRO A 412 10.08 9.95 18.01
CA PRO A 412 10.14 11.31 17.48
C PRO A 412 10.41 12.29 18.63
N PRO A 413 11.20 13.36 18.41
CA PRO A 413 11.63 14.23 19.49
C PRO A 413 10.43 14.84 20.22
N ASP A 414 10.37 14.59 21.53
CA ASP A 414 9.44 15.22 22.46
C ASP A 414 9.43 16.73 22.25
N LEU A 415 8.37 17.23 21.63
CA LEU A 415 8.01 18.63 21.73
C LEU A 415 7.11 18.75 22.95
N PRO A 416 7.48 19.53 23.98
CA PRO A 416 6.63 19.75 25.12
C PRO A 416 5.41 20.55 24.63
N VAL A 417 4.28 19.87 24.50
CA VAL A 417 2.97 20.53 24.41
C VAL A 417 2.47 20.64 25.84
N SER A 418 2.70 21.79 26.45
CA SER A 418 2.03 22.15 27.70
C SER A 418 0.53 22.30 27.41
N TYR A 419 -0.26 21.33 27.86
CA TYR A 419 -1.70 21.53 28.00
C TYR A 419 -1.96 22.23 29.35
N PRO A 420 -2.90 23.20 29.41
CA PRO A 420 -3.35 23.72 30.70
C PRO A 420 -3.98 22.58 31.51
N ARG A 421 -3.57 22.45 32.78
CA ARG A 421 -4.15 21.50 33.74
C ARG A 421 -5.66 21.70 33.79
N SER A 422 -6.42 20.64 33.54
CA SER A 422 -7.81 20.58 33.98
C SER A 422 -7.82 20.61 35.51
N VAL A 423 -8.51 21.60 36.08
CA VAL A 423 -8.75 21.70 37.52
C VAL A 423 -9.74 20.58 37.86
N SER A 424 -9.23 19.54 38.52
CA SER A 424 -10.05 18.49 39.13
C SER A 424 -10.69 19.07 40.40
N ASN A 425 -11.96 19.43 40.32
CA ASN A 425 -12.78 19.64 41.51
C ASN A 425 -13.17 18.27 42.07
N LYS A 426 -12.37 17.76 43.02
CA LYS A 426 -12.85 16.77 43.99
C LYS A 426 -12.95 17.45 45.37
N PRO A 427 -14.09 17.34 46.07
CA PRO A 427 -14.20 17.89 47.42
C PRO A 427 -13.32 17.09 48.39
N GLN A 428 -12.56 17.82 49.22
CA GLN A 428 -11.73 17.24 50.27
C GLN A 428 -12.59 16.70 51.42
N PRO A 429 -12.22 15.58 52.07
CA PRO A 429 -12.89 15.12 53.27
C PRO A 429 -12.44 15.96 54.48
N LEU A 430 -13.43 16.42 55.27
CA LEU A 430 -13.23 17.13 56.52
C LEU A 430 -12.45 16.26 57.53
N ARG A 431 -11.24 16.71 57.87
CA ARG A 431 -10.50 16.23 59.05
C ARG A 431 -11.25 16.67 60.30
N ARG A 432 -11.72 15.71 61.10
CA ARG A 432 -12.02 15.93 62.52
C ARG A 432 -10.85 15.43 63.34
N THR A 433 -10.38 16.28 64.25
CA THR A 433 -9.52 15.93 65.38
C THR A 433 -9.74 16.98 66.47
N PRO A 434 -9.54 16.65 67.76
CA PRO A 434 -9.84 15.41 68.46
C PRO A 434 -11.28 15.38 69.00
#